data_AF-A0A7C3VV90-F1
#
_entry.id   AF-A0A7C3VV90-F1
#
_cell.length_a   1.000
_cell.length_b   1.000
_cell.length_c   1.000
_cell.angle_alpha   90.00
_cell.angle_beta   90.00
_cell.angle_gamma   90.00
#
_symmetry.space_group_name_H-M   'P 1'
#
loop_
_entity.id
_entity.type
_entity.pdbx_description
1 polymer ?
#
loop_
_entity_poly.entity_id
_entity_poly.type
_entity_poly.pdbx_seq_one_letter_code
_entity_poly.pdbx_strand_id
1 'polypeptide(L)' 'MTALRVLIACETSGIAEITDCVTESDSPWFTGPYGLILKNVQPVQFIPVRGALGLFRWKNNLENAHG' A
#
# COMPACT_ATOMS: atom_id res chain seq x y z
N MET A 1 -11.00 -12.28 11.78
CA MET A 1 -9.89 -11.30 11.86
C MET A 1 -9.62 -10.81 10.45
N THR A 2 -10.01 -9.59 10.12
CA THR A 2 -10.00 -9.08 8.74
C THR A 2 -8.63 -8.50 8.42
N ALA A 3 -7.91 -9.06 7.44
CA ALA A 3 -6.67 -8.47 6.94
C ALA A 3 -6.98 -7.23 6.10
N LEU A 4 -6.28 -6.12 6.35
CA LEU A 4 -6.44 -4.89 5.57
C LEU A 4 -5.64 -5.01 4.26
N ARG A 5 -6.34 -5.14 3.13
CA ARG A 5 -5.71 -5.12 1.80
C ARG A 5 -5.42 -3.70 1.37
N VAL A 6 -4.16 -3.44 1.00
CA VAL A 6 -3.69 -2.15 0.49
C VAL A 6 -3.16 -2.30 -0.93
N LEU A 7 -3.48 -1.31 -1.76
CA LEU A 7 -2.86 -1.13 -3.07
C LEU A 7 -1.60 -0.30 -2.84
N ILE A 8 -0.45 -0.83 -3.24
CA ILE A 8 0.82 -0.12 -3.24
C ILE A 8 0.99 0.44 -4.64
N ALA A 9 0.79 1.75 -4.76
CA ALA A 9 0.94 2.48 -6.01
C ALA A 9 2.35 3.09 -6.03
N CYS A 10 3.30 2.36 -6.61
CA CYS A 10 4.60 2.87 -7.04
C CYS A 10 4.72 2.68 -8.56
N GLU A 11 5.90 2.89 -9.15
CA GLU A 11 6.21 2.64 -10.56
C GLU A 11 5.76 1.24 -11.05
N THR A 12 5.59 0.30 -10.12
CA THR A 12 4.81 -0.94 -10.29
C THR A 12 3.57 -0.95 -9.38
N SER A 13 2.41 -1.35 -9.92
CA SER A 13 1.19 -1.55 -9.13
C SER A 13 1.16 -2.94 -8.51
N GLY A 14 0.96 -3.03 -7.20
CA GLY A 14 0.84 -4.29 -6.47
C GLY A 14 -0.20 -4.24 -5.36
N ILE A 15 -0.77 -5.37 -4.99
CA ILE A 15 -1.64 -5.50 -3.82
C ILE A 15 -0.94 -6.34 -2.75
N ALA A 16 -1.16 -5.98 -1.49
CA ALA A 16 -0.67 -6.75 -0.35
C ALA A 16 -1.66 -6.66 0.82
N GLU A 17 -1.53 -7.59 1.76
CA GLU A 17 -2.26 -7.57 3.03
C GLU A 17 -1.36 -7.03 4.13
N ILE A 18 -1.79 -5.97 4.80
CA ILE A 18 -1.15 -5.54 6.05
C ILE A 18 -1.61 -6.50 7.14
N THR A 19 -0.66 -7.23 7.72
CA THR A 19 -0.94 -8.14 8.84
C THR A 19 -0.56 -7.58 10.18
N ASP A 20 0.39 -6.64 10.23
CA ASP A 20 0.83 -6.04 11.49
C ASP A 20 1.49 -4.67 11.28
N CYS A 21 1.59 -3.91 12.37
CA CYS A 21 2.34 -2.67 12.48
C CYS A 21 3.32 -2.79 13.65
N VAL A 22 4.61 -2.76 13.36
CA VAL A 22 5.69 -2.96 14.34
C VAL A 22 6.43 -1.66 14.63
N THR A 23 6.90 -1.50 15.87
CA THR A 23 7.76 -0.36 16.27
C THR A 23 9.24 -0.72 16.25
N GLU A 24 9.58 -2.00 16.14
CA GLU A 24 10.95 -2.51 16.14
C GLU A 24 11.06 -3.67 15.15
N SER A 25 12.16 -3.73 14.39
CA SER A 25 12.47 -4.84 13.49
C SER A 25 13.97 -4.89 13.20
N ASP A 26 14.54 -6.09 13.19
CA ASP A 26 15.95 -6.33 12.82
C ASP A 26 16.21 -6.19 11.30
N SER A 27 15.18 -5.85 10.53
CA SER A 27 15.30 -5.66 9.08
C SER A 27 16.20 -4.47 8.76
N PRO A 28 17.19 -4.60 7.86
CA PRO A 28 18.03 -3.48 7.44
C PRO A 28 17.23 -2.38 6.71
N TRP A 29 15.98 -2.67 6.33
CA TRP A 29 15.06 -1.71 5.71
C TRP A 29 14.10 -1.08 6.71
N PHE A 30 14.13 -1.46 7.99
CA PHE A 30 13.34 -0.82 9.02
C PHE A 30 13.98 0.51 9.42
N THR A 31 13.41 1.60 8.93
CA THR A 31 13.82 2.95 9.25
C THR A 31 12.62 3.78 9.67
N GLY A 32 12.79 4.59 10.71
CA GLY A 32 11.71 5.38 11.32
C GLY A 32 10.99 4.66 12.47
N PRO A 33 9.93 5.28 13.01
CA PRO A 33 9.29 4.85 14.25
C PRO A 33 8.31 3.66 14.11
N TYR A 34 7.86 3.36 12.89
CA TYR A 34 6.88 2.32 12.61
C TYR A 34 7.15 1.62 11.28
N GLY A 35 6.85 0.34 11.19
CA GLY A 35 6.97 -0.49 9.99
C GLY A 35 5.74 -1.37 9.78
N LEU A 36 5.33 -1.54 8.52
CA LEU A 36 4.17 -2.36 8.15
C LEU A 36 4.61 -3.73 7.65
N ILE A 37 4.07 -4.79 8.23
CA ILE A 37 4.28 -6.15 7.75
C ILE A 37 3.27 -6.46 6.66
N LEU A 38 3.80 -6.71 5.46
CA LEU A 38 3.03 -7.04 4.27
C LEU A 38 3.10 -8.55 4.00
N LYS A 39 1.95 -9.17 3.73
CA LYS A 39 1.83 -10.56 3.27
C LYS A 39 1.06 -10.63 1.96
N ASN A 40 1.18 -11.77 1.27
CA ASN A 40 0.43 -12.07 0.05
C ASN A 40 0.59 -10.97 -1.02
N VAL A 41 1.83 -10.47 -1.20
CA VAL A 41 2.12 -9.45 -2.21
C VAL A 41 1.89 -10.05 -3.60
N GLN A 42 1.02 -9.44 -4.40
CA GLN A 42 0.71 -9.87 -5.76
C GLN A 42 0.85 -8.70 -6.73
N PRO A 43 1.50 -8.90 -7.90
CA PRO A 43 1.51 -7.89 -8.94
C PRO A 43 0.09 -7.72 -9.51
N VAL A 44 -0.26 -6.50 -9.90
CA VAL A 44 -1.51 -6.22 -10.60
C VAL A 44 -1.26 -5.38 -11.85
N GLN A 45 -2.23 -5.36 -12.75
CA GLN A 45 -2.19 -4.45 -13.90
C GLN A 45 -2.08 -3.00 -13.42
N PHE A 46 -1.42 -2.16 -14.20
CA PHE A 46 -1.28 -0.73 -13.89
C PHE A 46 -2.66 -0.07 -13.78
N ILE A 47 -2.92 0.60 -12.66
CA ILE A 47 -4.16 1.31 -12.40
C ILE A 47 -3.84 2.81 -12.35
N PRO A 48 -4.29 3.61 -13.34
CA PRO A 48 -4.04 5.05 -13.33
C PRO A 48 -4.91 5.71 -12.24
N VAL A 49 -4.29 6.02 -11.10
CA VAL A 49 -4.95 6.68 -9.97
C VAL A 49 -4.13 7.90 -9.56
N ARG A 50 -4.79 9.02 -9.28
CA ARG A 50 -4.10 10.17 -8.66
C ARG A 50 -3.67 9.82 -7.23
N GLY A 51 -2.38 10.01 -6.94
CA GLY A 51 -1.83 9.81 -5.60
C GLY A 51 -2.49 10.72 -4.57
N ALA A 52 -2.62 10.23 -3.34
CA ALA A 52 -3.08 11.01 -2.19
C ALA A 52 -2.22 10.69 -0.96
N LEU A 53 -2.26 11.57 0.04
CA LEU A 53 -1.48 11.42 1.26
C LEU A 53 -2.08 10.37 2.19
N GLY A 54 -1.23 9.64 2.90
CA GLY A 54 -1.64 8.62 3.88
C GLY A 54 -2.24 7.36 3.23
N LEU A 55 -2.93 6.55 4.04
CA LEU A 55 -3.70 5.41 3.54
C LEU A 55 -5.06 5.89 3.02
N PHE A 56 -5.29 5.79 1.71
CA PHE A 56 -6.51 6.28 1.07
C PHE A 56 -7.24 5.19 0.27
N ARG A 57 -8.55 5.40 0.06
CA ARG A 57 -9.37 4.56 -0.81
C ARG A 57 -9.12 4.93 -2.27
N TRP A 58 -8.25 4.20 -2.96
CA TRP A 58 -7.86 4.49 -4.35
C TRP A 58 -9.04 4.62 -5.32
N LYS A 59 -10.11 3.85 -5.11
CA LYS A 59 -11.33 3.90 -5.96
C LYS A 59 -11.95 5.30 -6.03
N ASN A 60 -11.84 6.08 -4.96
CA ASN A 60 -12.38 7.44 -4.90
C ASN A 60 -11.58 8.42 -5.77
N ASN A 61 -10.37 8.05 -6.21
CA ASN A 61 -9.48 8.89 -7.02
C ASN A 61 -9.43 8.44 -8.50
N LEU A 62 -10.29 7.52 -8.93
CA LEU A 62 -10.38 7.05 -10.33
C LEU A 62 -11.06 8.06 -11.25
N GLU A 63 -12.09 8.75 -10.76
CA GLU A 63 -12.95 9.65 -11.54
C GLU A 63 -12.23 10.92 -12.02
N ASN A 64 -11.03 11.12 -11.49
CA ASN A 64 -10.24 12.32 -11.61
C ASN A 64 -9.13 12.17 -12.67
N ALA A 65 -9.07 11.05 -13.41
CA ALA A 65 -8.05 10.81 -14.44
C ALA A 65 -8.38 11.40 -15.83
N HIS A 66 -9.59 11.96 -16.02
CA HIS A 66 -10.06 12.58 -17.26
C HIS A 66 -10.35 14.08 -17.09
N GLY A 67 -9.38 14.84 -16.59
CA GLY A 67 -9.37 16.30 -16.62
C GLY A 67 -8.30 16.80 -17.57
#